data_AF-A0A927UCD1-F1
#
_entry.id   AF-A0A927UCD1-F1
#
_cell.length_a   1.000
_cell.length_b   1.000
_cell.length_c   1.000
_cell.angle_alpha   90.00
_cell.angle_beta   90.00
_cell.angle_gamma   90.00
#
_symmetry.space_group_name_H-M   'P 1'
#
loop_
_entity.id
_entity.type
_entity.pdbx_description
1 polymer ?
#
loop_
_entity_poly.entity_id
_entity_poly.type
_entity_poly.pdbx_seq_one_letter_code
_entity_poly.pdbx_strand_id
1 'polypeptide(L)'
;MSYYSGIKAVLWDLIDPIEALLVLDFIIANTAYKNSEKKGKIGKLICSLGWLIMVLLNEKYIPYVPVAIILCIFVFGIYAALYLKCGALQYIFWYIMGIVSMTLFDTLSFLIITVIVNTNDPYSYIMDHFPIRMSGAIISKLLFFIFIELYKRFKGRDYENEHKEITPEIVVSVAFATVFVILLVYNLMGISRNTEAIVQLNIYIVVLVMVVLSGGFFVRNRREKETMRKKTELILNENKMINAHYMEDVSLYEKMRENRHDVKHHKEYLRYLEKEQKYEEMIQYIGQILSGGMKNE
;
A
#
# COMPACT_ATOMS: atom_id res chain seq x y z
N MET A 1 -20.90 35.37 10.17
CA MET A 1 -21.35 34.06 9.66
C MET A 1 -22.40 33.55 10.61
N SER A 2 -23.67 33.59 10.19
CA SER A 2 -24.81 33.21 11.04
C SER A 2 -24.76 31.70 11.32
N TYR A 3 -24.49 31.36 12.57
CA TYR A 3 -24.63 30.01 13.13
C TYR A 3 -25.98 29.42 12.72
N TYR A 4 -25.95 28.25 12.08
CA TYR A 4 -27.17 27.47 11.86
C TYR A 4 -27.71 27.07 13.24
N SER A 5 -28.98 27.39 13.54
CA SER A 5 -29.61 26.96 14.78
C SER A 5 -30.23 25.57 14.64
N GLY A 6 -29.96 24.70 15.61
CA GLY A 6 -30.62 23.39 15.75
C GLY A 6 -30.21 22.35 14.70
N ILE A 7 -31.19 21.71 14.07
CA ILE A 7 -31.03 20.49 13.25
C ILE A 7 -30.10 20.69 12.04
N LYS A 8 -30.04 21.90 11.47
CA LYS A 8 -29.21 22.18 10.28
C LYS A 8 -27.71 22.14 10.58
N ALA A 9 -27.29 22.56 11.78
CA ALA A 9 -25.89 22.46 12.20
C ALA A 9 -25.49 20.99 12.38
N VAL A 10 -26.31 20.24 13.12
CA VAL A 10 -26.08 18.79 13.32
C VAL A 10 -25.98 18.03 12.00
N LEU A 11 -26.85 18.34 11.02
CA LEU A 11 -26.79 17.70 9.70
C LEU A 11 -25.51 18.06 8.93
N TRP A 12 -24.96 19.26 9.12
CA TRP A 12 -23.71 19.67 8.49
C TRP A 12 -22.52 18.95 9.14
N ASP A 13 -22.49 18.87 10.47
CA ASP A 13 -21.41 18.21 11.22
C ASP A 13 -21.32 16.70 10.97
N LEU A 14 -22.41 16.07 10.50
CA LEU A 14 -22.40 14.66 10.10
C LEU A 14 -21.60 14.40 8.81
N ILE A 15 -21.24 15.44 8.05
CA ILE A 15 -20.45 15.31 6.82
C ILE A 15 -18.97 15.04 7.14
N ASP A 16 -18.39 15.70 8.15
CA ASP A 16 -16.96 15.58 8.48
C ASP A 16 -16.53 14.14 8.86
N PRO A 17 -17.32 13.35 9.60
CA PRO A 17 -17.03 11.94 9.86
C PRO A 17 -17.05 11.08 8.59
N ILE A 18 -17.91 11.41 7.63
CA ILE A 18 -17.99 10.71 6.35
C ILE A 18 -16.72 11.00 5.54
N GLU A 19 -16.26 12.25 5.52
CA GLU A 19 -15.00 12.63 4.87
C GLU A 19 -13.81 11.88 5.46
N ALA A 20 -13.69 11.85 6.79
CA ALA A 20 -12.64 11.10 7.47
C ALA A 20 -12.67 9.60 7.13
N LEU A 21 -13.86 9.00 7.05
CA LEU A 21 -14.04 7.60 6.66
C LEU A 21 -13.59 7.32 5.23
N LEU A 22 -13.91 8.22 4.29
CA LEU A 22 -13.54 8.10 2.89
C LEU A 22 -12.03 8.26 2.69
N VAL A 23 -11.42 9.23 3.37
CA VAL A 23 -9.95 9.40 3.37
C VAL A 23 -9.26 8.17 3.93
N LEU A 24 -9.76 7.60 5.03
CA LEU A 24 -9.23 6.34 5.56
C LEU A 24 -9.39 5.18 4.58
N ASP A 25 -10.54 5.05 3.91
CA ASP A 25 -10.74 4.00 2.90
C ASP A 25 -9.77 4.14 1.73
N PHE A 26 -9.49 5.36 1.30
CA PHE A 26 -8.49 5.64 0.29
C PHE A 26 -7.08 5.23 0.75
N ILE A 27 -6.70 5.54 1.98
CA ILE A 27 -5.40 5.14 2.55
C ILE A 27 -5.31 3.61 2.68
N ILE A 28 -6.35 2.95 3.18
CA ILE A 28 -6.40 1.49 3.34
C ILE A 28 -6.29 0.81 1.98
N ALA A 29 -7.01 1.31 0.97
CA ALA A 29 -6.92 0.82 -0.41
C ALA A 29 -5.48 0.87 -0.94
N ASN A 30 -4.67 1.81 -0.45
CA ASN A 30 -3.29 2.01 -0.87
C ASN A 30 -2.23 1.22 -0.10
N THR A 31 -2.48 0.91 1.18
CA THR A 31 -1.46 0.42 2.13
C THR A 31 -1.66 -1.02 2.61
N ALA A 32 -2.88 -1.57 2.48
CA ALA A 32 -3.27 -2.90 2.96
C ALA A 32 -3.13 -3.10 4.49
N TYR A 33 -3.86 -4.08 5.03
CA TYR A 33 -3.87 -4.38 6.47
C TYR A 33 -2.69 -5.25 6.91
N LYS A 34 -2.16 -4.99 8.12
CA LYS A 34 -1.01 -5.70 8.71
C LYS A 34 -1.31 -7.14 9.10
N ASN A 35 -2.35 -7.34 9.91
CA ASN A 35 -2.63 -8.63 10.55
C ASN A 35 -3.99 -9.20 10.14
N SER A 36 -5.08 -8.47 10.40
CA SER A 36 -6.45 -8.94 10.17
C SER A 36 -7.31 -7.82 9.64
N GLU A 37 -7.94 -8.05 8.48
CA GLU A 37 -8.89 -7.13 7.87
C GLU A 37 -10.08 -6.82 8.79
N LYS A 38 -10.57 -7.84 9.53
CA LYS A 38 -11.68 -7.67 10.47
C LYS A 38 -11.33 -6.73 11.63
N LYS A 39 -10.15 -6.89 12.23
CA LYS A 39 -9.67 -5.99 13.31
C LYS A 39 -9.39 -4.58 12.79
N GLY A 40 -8.87 -4.46 11.57
CA GLY A 40 -8.66 -3.17 10.91
C GLY A 40 -9.96 -2.41 10.65
N LYS A 41 -10.99 -3.08 10.12
CA LYS A 41 -12.32 -2.48 9.91
C LYS A 41 -12.97 -1.98 11.21
N ILE A 42 -12.84 -2.73 12.30
CA ILE A 42 -13.32 -2.32 13.63
C ILE A 42 -12.53 -1.11 14.12
N GLY A 43 -11.20 -1.12 14.01
CA GLY A 43 -10.35 0.01 14.36
C GLY A 43 -10.70 1.28 13.59
N LYS A 44 -10.98 1.17 12.27
CA LYS A 44 -11.41 2.28 11.42
C LYS A 44 -12.69 2.91 11.97
N LEU A 45 -13.68 2.08 12.31
CA LEU A 45 -14.97 2.52 12.82
C LEU A 45 -14.84 3.20 14.19
N ILE A 46 -13.97 2.69 15.07
CA ILE A 46 -13.65 3.32 16.35
C ILE A 46 -12.98 4.69 16.13
N CYS A 47 -12.03 4.80 15.21
CA CYS A 47 -11.36 6.08 14.91
C CYS A 47 -12.30 7.11 14.30
N SER A 48 -13.21 6.70 13.40
CA SER A 48 -14.22 7.61 12.85
C SER A 48 -15.26 8.05 13.88
N LEU A 49 -15.66 7.16 14.81
CA LEU A 49 -16.54 7.54 15.91
C LEU A 49 -15.83 8.49 16.88
N GLY A 50 -14.55 8.24 17.17
CA GLY A 50 -13.73 9.15 17.95
C GLY A 50 -13.62 10.53 17.30
N TRP A 51 -13.47 10.58 15.97
CA TRP A 51 -13.48 11.85 15.23
C TRP A 51 -14.83 12.56 15.27
N LEU A 52 -15.94 11.84 15.08
CA LEU A 52 -17.28 12.39 15.19
C LEU A 52 -17.52 13.01 16.57
N ILE A 53 -17.11 12.32 17.64
CA ILE A 53 -17.19 12.85 19.00
C ILE A 53 -16.34 14.12 19.13
N MET A 54 -15.13 14.15 18.56
CA MET A 54 -14.28 15.34 18.59
C MET A 54 -14.91 16.53 17.86
N VAL A 55 -15.50 16.33 16.66
CA VAL A 55 -16.19 17.38 15.90
C VAL A 55 -17.36 17.95 16.68
N LEU A 56 -18.21 17.09 17.26
CA LEU A 56 -19.34 17.52 18.09
C LEU A 56 -18.92 18.25 19.37
N LEU A 57 -17.75 17.91 19.93
CA LEU A 57 -17.19 18.59 21.10
C LEU A 57 -16.45 19.89 20.73
N ASN A 58 -16.00 20.03 19.48
CA ASN A 58 -15.20 21.15 18.99
C ASN A 58 -15.97 22.46 19.08
N GLU A 59 -17.24 22.48 18.64
CA GLU A 59 -18.10 23.67 18.72
C GLU A 59 -18.39 24.13 20.16
N LYS A 60 -18.34 23.21 21.14
CA LYS A 60 -18.78 23.49 22.53
C LYS A 60 -17.64 23.67 23.53
N TYR A 61 -16.48 23.04 23.33
CA TYR A 61 -15.41 22.96 24.34
C TYR A 61 -14.00 23.18 23.82
N ILE A 62 -13.75 23.11 22.50
CA ILE A 62 -12.40 23.28 21.92
C ILE A 62 -12.45 24.41 20.88
N PRO A 63 -12.42 25.69 21.31
CA PRO A 63 -12.52 26.82 20.38
C PRO A 63 -11.27 26.99 19.47
N TYR A 64 -10.22 26.18 19.65
CA TYR A 64 -8.98 26.25 18.88
C TYR A 64 -8.91 25.16 17.80
N VAL A 65 -9.29 25.54 16.58
CA VAL A 65 -9.17 24.74 15.34
C VAL A 65 -7.81 24.00 15.19
N PRO A 66 -6.65 24.57 15.55
CA PRO A 66 -5.37 23.88 15.45
C PRO A 66 -5.25 22.63 16.33
N VAL A 67 -5.85 22.64 17.53
CA VAL A 67 -5.76 21.53 18.50
C VAL A 67 -6.53 20.32 18.01
N ALA A 68 -7.72 20.53 17.44
CA ALA A 68 -8.53 19.48 16.85
C ALA A 68 -7.82 18.79 15.68
N ILE A 69 -7.16 19.57 14.80
CA ILE A 69 -6.38 19.03 13.67
C ILE A 69 -5.20 18.18 14.15
N ILE A 70 -4.46 18.65 15.17
CA ILE A 70 -3.32 17.91 15.72
C ILE A 70 -3.77 16.57 16.34
N LEU A 71 -4.86 16.59 17.11
CA LEU A 71 -5.47 15.38 17.67
C LEU A 71 -5.90 14.41 16.58
N CYS A 72 -6.45 14.94 15.48
CA CYS A 72 -6.89 14.16 14.34
C CYS A 72 -5.72 13.40 13.66
N ILE A 73 -4.63 14.12 13.38
CA ILE A 73 -3.40 13.54 12.84
C ILE A 73 -2.85 12.47 13.78
N PHE A 74 -2.91 12.71 15.10
CA PHE A 74 -2.44 11.75 16.09
C PHE A 74 -3.29 10.47 16.15
N VAL A 75 -4.62 10.58 16.20
CA VAL A 75 -5.54 9.44 16.24
C VAL A 75 -5.41 8.59 14.96
N PHE A 76 -5.40 9.23 13.78
CA PHE A 76 -5.24 8.50 12.53
C PHE A 76 -3.81 7.97 12.33
N GLY A 77 -2.79 8.64 12.87
CA GLY A 77 -1.42 8.16 12.91
C GLY A 77 -1.27 6.89 13.75
N ILE A 78 -1.91 6.83 14.93
CA ILE A 78 -1.96 5.62 15.77
C ILE A 78 -2.65 4.49 15.03
N TYR A 79 -3.81 4.75 14.41
CA TYR A 79 -4.53 3.76 13.62
C TYR A 79 -3.64 3.18 12.51
N ALA A 80 -2.94 4.06 11.77
CA ALA A 80 -2.05 3.65 10.70
C ALA A 80 -0.90 2.78 11.19
N ALA A 81 -0.25 3.18 12.29
CA ALA A 81 0.86 2.43 12.87
C ALA A 81 0.45 1.02 13.34
N LEU A 82 -0.75 0.88 13.90
CA LEU A 82 -1.26 -0.38 14.44
C LEU A 82 -1.79 -1.32 13.36
N TYR A 83 -2.50 -0.80 12.36
CA TYR A 83 -3.33 -1.62 11.47
C TYR A 83 -2.86 -1.69 10.01
N LEU A 84 -2.02 -0.77 9.53
CA LEU A 84 -1.61 -0.70 8.11
C LEU A 84 -0.19 -1.25 7.86
N LYS A 85 0.02 -1.84 6.67
CA LYS A 85 1.35 -2.26 6.17
C LYS A 85 2.04 -1.11 5.44
N CYS A 86 2.27 0.01 6.10
CA CYS A 86 2.98 1.14 5.50
C CYS A 86 3.95 1.80 6.48
N GLY A 87 5.05 2.33 5.94
CA GLY A 87 5.94 3.21 6.71
C GLY A 87 5.27 4.57 6.98
N ALA A 88 5.77 5.31 7.98
CA ALA A 88 5.21 6.62 8.36
C ALA A 88 5.14 7.61 7.18
N LEU A 89 6.18 7.67 6.34
CA LEU A 89 6.20 8.54 5.14
C LEU A 89 5.16 8.13 4.10
N GLN A 90 4.94 6.83 3.90
CA GLN A 90 3.91 6.33 2.98
C GLN A 90 2.51 6.67 3.50
N TYR A 91 2.30 6.55 4.81
CA TYR A 91 1.03 6.94 5.42
C TYR A 91 0.74 8.44 5.24
N ILE A 92 1.71 9.30 5.58
CA ILE A 92 1.57 10.76 5.42
C ILE A 92 1.28 11.11 3.96
N PHE A 93 1.99 10.49 3.02
CA PHE A 93 1.76 10.68 1.60
C PHE A 93 0.31 10.34 1.20
N TRP A 94 -0.19 9.15 1.54
CA TRP A 94 -1.55 8.74 1.19
C TRP A 94 -2.62 9.55 1.92
N TYR A 95 -2.33 10.03 3.13
CA TYR A 95 -3.21 10.93 3.88
C TYR A 95 -3.37 12.28 3.19
N ILE A 96 -2.26 12.92 2.80
CA ILE A 96 -2.27 14.16 2.01
C ILE A 96 -3.01 13.94 0.70
N MET A 97 -2.74 12.83 0.01
CA MET A 97 -3.41 12.49 -1.24
C MET A 97 -4.91 12.29 -1.09
N GLY A 98 -5.35 11.68 0.02
CA GLY A 98 -6.76 11.50 0.32
C GLY A 98 -7.47 12.83 0.56
N ILE A 99 -6.88 13.71 1.37
CA ILE A 99 -7.42 15.05 1.63
C ILE A 99 -7.53 15.82 0.32
N VAL A 100 -6.46 15.84 -0.48
CA VAL A 100 -6.49 16.67 -1.68
C VAL A 100 -7.49 16.10 -2.68
N SER A 101 -7.51 14.79 -2.91
CA SER A 101 -8.53 14.16 -3.76
C SER A 101 -9.95 14.54 -3.32
N MET A 102 -10.21 14.52 -2.01
CA MET A 102 -11.51 14.95 -1.45
C MET A 102 -11.83 16.42 -1.81
N THR A 103 -10.89 17.35 -1.62
CA THR A 103 -11.09 18.75 -2.00
C THR A 103 -11.33 18.97 -3.50
N LEU A 104 -10.76 18.10 -4.36
CA LEU A 104 -11.04 18.12 -5.80
C LEU A 104 -12.51 17.75 -6.07
N PHE A 105 -13.03 16.70 -5.42
CA PHE A 105 -14.42 16.28 -5.58
C PHE A 105 -15.42 17.30 -5.01
N ASP A 106 -15.08 18.00 -3.92
CA ASP A 106 -15.86 19.13 -3.42
C ASP A 106 -15.94 20.25 -4.47
N THR A 107 -14.79 20.61 -5.04
CA THR A 107 -14.71 21.67 -6.07
C THR A 107 -15.48 21.29 -7.34
N LEU A 108 -15.38 20.04 -7.80
CA LEU A 108 -16.14 19.52 -8.93
C LEU A 108 -17.65 19.56 -8.67
N SER A 109 -18.08 19.15 -7.47
CA SER A 109 -19.50 19.13 -7.12
C SER A 109 -20.06 20.54 -6.99
N PHE A 110 -19.28 21.46 -6.42
CA PHE A 110 -19.60 22.88 -6.41
C PHE A 110 -19.80 23.39 -7.84
N LEU A 111 -18.88 23.11 -8.75
CA LEU A 111 -18.99 23.53 -10.15
C LEU A 111 -20.23 22.95 -10.85
N ILE A 112 -20.51 21.65 -10.68
CA ILE A 112 -21.72 21.02 -11.22
C ILE A 112 -22.97 21.75 -10.73
N ILE A 113 -23.05 22.08 -9.44
CA ILE A 113 -24.19 22.82 -8.90
C ILE A 113 -24.26 24.23 -9.44
N THR A 114 -23.14 24.94 -9.57
CA THR A 114 -23.15 26.30 -10.13
C THR A 114 -23.74 26.31 -11.55
N VAL A 115 -23.41 25.30 -12.36
CA VAL A 115 -23.97 25.14 -13.71
C VAL A 115 -25.47 24.84 -13.68
N ILE A 116 -25.92 23.99 -12.74
CA ILE A 116 -27.35 23.63 -12.61
C ILE A 116 -28.18 24.81 -12.12
N VAL A 117 -27.68 25.56 -11.14
CA VAL A 117 -28.37 26.72 -10.54
C VAL A 117 -28.48 27.86 -11.54
N ASN A 118 -27.49 28.04 -12.41
CA ASN A 118 -27.51 28.99 -13.54
C ASN A 118 -28.01 30.39 -13.17
N THR A 119 -27.43 30.98 -12.11
CA THR A 119 -27.71 32.35 -11.66
C THR A 119 -26.49 33.25 -11.90
N ASN A 120 -26.72 34.57 -11.93
CA ASN A 120 -25.65 35.57 -12.14
C ASN A 120 -24.63 35.61 -10.98
N ASP A 121 -25.04 35.20 -9.78
CA ASP A 121 -24.16 35.03 -8.61
C ASP A 121 -24.46 33.69 -7.92
N PRO A 122 -23.88 32.59 -8.43
CA PRO A 122 -24.18 31.25 -7.94
C PRO A 122 -23.54 30.98 -6.59
N TYR A 123 -22.46 31.66 -6.22
CA TYR A 123 -21.78 31.46 -4.94
C TYR A 123 -22.65 31.93 -3.77
N SER A 124 -23.14 33.17 -3.79
CA SER A 124 -24.00 33.68 -2.71
C SER A 124 -25.29 32.88 -2.62
N TYR A 125 -25.88 32.55 -3.77
CA TYR A 125 -27.11 31.75 -3.84
C TYR A 125 -26.95 30.37 -3.17
N ILE A 126 -25.87 29.64 -3.46
CA ILE A 126 -25.59 28.33 -2.86
C ILE A 126 -25.33 28.45 -1.36
N MET A 127 -24.61 29.48 -0.91
CA MET A 127 -24.31 29.68 0.51
C MET A 127 -25.55 30.01 1.34
N ASP A 128 -26.51 30.74 0.76
CA ASP A 128 -27.76 31.11 1.42
C ASP A 128 -28.79 29.97 1.44
N HIS A 129 -28.75 29.05 0.46
CA HIS A 129 -29.69 27.94 0.34
C HIS A 129 -29.12 26.63 0.89
N PHE A 130 -29.33 26.39 2.20
CA PHE A 130 -28.88 25.17 2.90
C PHE A 130 -29.16 23.84 2.16
N PRO A 131 -30.35 23.59 1.57
CA PRO A 131 -30.61 22.32 0.87
C PRO A 131 -29.69 22.11 -0.35
N ILE A 132 -29.37 23.19 -1.07
CA ILE A 132 -28.49 23.15 -2.25
C ILE A 132 -27.04 22.94 -1.84
N ARG A 133 -26.60 23.59 -0.75
CA ARG A 133 -25.28 23.36 -0.19
C ARG A 133 -25.11 21.91 0.31
N MET A 134 -26.11 21.40 1.02
CA MET A 134 -26.13 20.01 1.50
C MET A 134 -26.10 19.00 0.36
N SER A 135 -26.88 19.21 -0.70
CA SER A 135 -26.86 18.31 -1.86
C SER A 135 -25.49 18.29 -2.52
N GLY A 136 -24.79 19.43 -2.59
CA GLY A 136 -23.41 19.50 -3.10
C GLY A 136 -22.39 18.77 -2.28
N ALA A 137 -22.48 18.88 -0.96
CA ALA A 137 -21.66 18.09 -0.07
C ALA A 137 -21.97 16.59 -0.26
N ILE A 138 -23.23 16.18 -0.32
CA ILE A 138 -23.55 14.76 -0.51
C ILE A 138 -23.02 14.23 -1.87
N ILE A 139 -23.20 15.00 -2.95
CA ILE A 139 -22.73 14.62 -4.29
C ILE A 139 -21.20 14.43 -4.32
N SER A 140 -20.43 15.33 -3.70
CA SER A 140 -18.97 15.21 -3.67
C SER A 140 -18.50 13.93 -2.96
N LYS A 141 -19.13 13.58 -1.84
CA LYS A 141 -18.77 12.39 -1.06
C LYS A 141 -19.15 11.11 -1.82
N LEU A 142 -20.28 11.11 -2.51
CA LEU A 142 -20.68 10.01 -3.39
C LEU A 142 -19.72 9.84 -4.58
N LEU A 143 -19.33 10.92 -5.24
CA LEU A 143 -18.36 10.88 -6.34
C LEU A 143 -17.00 10.35 -5.87
N PHE A 144 -16.53 10.81 -4.72
CA PHE A 144 -15.26 10.32 -4.16
C PHE A 144 -15.35 8.84 -3.75
N PHE A 145 -16.48 8.40 -3.19
CA PHE A 145 -16.73 6.99 -2.88
C PHE A 145 -16.70 6.12 -4.14
N ILE A 146 -17.42 6.52 -5.20
CA ILE A 146 -17.43 5.82 -6.49
C ILE A 146 -16.01 5.73 -7.06
N PHE A 147 -15.26 6.83 -6.99
CA PHE A 147 -13.87 6.86 -7.41
C PHE A 147 -13.00 5.86 -6.64
N ILE A 148 -13.10 5.82 -5.30
CA ILE A 148 -12.36 4.86 -4.46
C ILE A 148 -12.71 3.41 -4.84
N GLU A 149 -13.99 3.10 -5.07
CA GLU A 149 -14.43 1.74 -5.42
C GLU A 149 -13.98 1.34 -6.82
N LEU A 150 -14.05 2.24 -7.81
CA LEU A 150 -13.48 2.02 -9.13
C LEU A 150 -11.96 1.81 -9.03
N TYR A 151 -11.28 2.67 -8.27
CA TYR A 151 -9.84 2.59 -8.04
C TYR A 151 -9.44 1.23 -7.45
N LYS A 152 -10.13 0.75 -6.41
CA LYS A 152 -9.89 -0.59 -5.82
C LYS A 152 -10.08 -1.69 -6.85
N ARG A 153 -11.14 -1.63 -7.68
CA ARG A 153 -11.43 -2.63 -8.72
C ARG A 153 -10.39 -2.65 -9.85
N PHE A 154 -9.84 -1.50 -10.22
CA PHE A 154 -8.77 -1.44 -11.22
C PHE A 154 -7.44 -1.95 -10.64
N LYS A 155 -7.09 -1.52 -9.42
CA LYS A 155 -5.90 -1.99 -8.70
C LYS A 155 -5.90 -3.51 -8.48
N GLY A 156 -7.06 -4.10 -8.18
CA GLY A 156 -7.19 -5.54 -8.01
C GLY A 156 -6.89 -6.34 -9.30
N ARG A 157 -7.21 -5.78 -10.47
CA ARG A 157 -6.91 -6.37 -11.78
C ARG A 157 -5.44 -6.23 -12.20
N ASP A 158 -4.76 -5.18 -11.76
CA ASP A 158 -3.32 -5.00 -12.00
C ASP A 158 -2.44 -5.94 -11.16
N TYR A 159 -2.96 -6.50 -10.06
CA TYR A 159 -2.20 -7.46 -9.26
C TYR A 159 -2.07 -8.84 -9.91
N GLU A 160 -2.98 -9.19 -10.84
CA GLU A 160 -2.93 -10.41 -11.64
C GLU A 160 -2.04 -10.29 -12.88
N ASN A 161 -1.82 -9.06 -13.38
CA ASN A 161 -0.99 -8.82 -14.55
C ASN A 161 0.32 -8.15 -14.11
N GLU A 162 1.44 -8.89 -14.11
CA GLU A 162 2.79 -8.39 -13.77
C GLU A 162 3.30 -7.22 -14.64
N HIS A 163 2.49 -6.69 -15.57
CA HIS A 163 2.87 -5.66 -16.52
C HIS A 163 1.87 -4.49 -16.60
N LYS A 164 2.43 -3.27 -16.50
CA LYS A 164 1.92 -1.92 -16.83
C LYS A 164 1.30 -1.12 -15.69
N GLU A 165 2.08 -0.29 -15.00
CA GLU A 165 2.54 1.07 -15.38
C GLU A 165 1.54 2.22 -15.13
N ILE A 166 0.23 1.96 -15.01
CA ILE A 166 -0.70 3.02 -14.60
C ILE A 166 -0.77 3.04 -13.07
N THR A 167 0.20 3.74 -12.49
CA THR A 167 0.24 3.95 -11.05
C THR A 167 -0.88 4.90 -10.63
N PRO A 168 -1.44 4.74 -9.41
CA PRO A 168 -2.43 5.66 -8.82
C PRO A 168 -1.97 7.12 -8.87
N GLU A 169 -0.65 7.32 -8.87
CA GLU A 169 0.05 8.59 -9.04
C GLU A 169 -0.32 9.27 -10.36
N ILE A 170 -0.41 8.53 -11.47
CA ILE A 170 -0.80 9.07 -12.80
C ILE A 170 -2.28 9.47 -12.78
N VAL A 171 -3.15 8.65 -12.19
CA VAL A 171 -4.59 8.94 -12.10
C VAL A 171 -4.86 10.18 -11.26
N VAL A 172 -4.17 10.31 -10.12
CA VAL A 172 -4.30 11.50 -9.27
C VAL A 172 -3.68 12.72 -9.96
N SER A 173 -2.56 12.57 -10.66
CA SER A 173 -1.94 13.68 -11.41
C SER A 173 -2.82 14.17 -12.56
N VAL A 174 -3.52 13.26 -13.25
CA VAL A 174 -4.52 13.63 -14.26
C VAL A 174 -5.71 14.34 -13.61
N ALA A 175 -6.18 13.89 -12.43
CA ALA A 175 -7.25 14.56 -11.69
C ALA A 175 -6.84 15.97 -11.18
N PHE A 176 -5.59 16.15 -10.80
CA PHE A 176 -5.05 17.46 -10.45
C PHE A 176 -4.92 18.37 -11.68
N ALA A 177 -4.45 17.84 -12.80
CA ALA A 177 -4.36 18.57 -14.06
C ALA A 177 -5.74 19.01 -14.55
N THR A 178 -6.78 18.19 -14.37
CA THR A 178 -8.15 18.57 -14.75
C THR A 178 -8.73 19.65 -13.83
N VAL A 179 -8.53 19.57 -12.51
CA VAL A 179 -8.95 20.67 -11.61
C VAL A 179 -8.17 21.95 -11.86
N PHE A 180 -6.88 21.86 -12.17
CA PHE A 180 -6.07 23.00 -12.61
C PHE A 180 -6.67 23.66 -13.86
N VAL A 181 -7.02 22.87 -14.89
CA VAL A 181 -7.65 23.38 -16.11
C VAL A 181 -9.01 24.01 -15.82
N ILE A 182 -9.80 23.41 -14.94
CA ILE A 182 -11.12 23.92 -14.55
C ILE A 182 -11.02 25.29 -13.84
N LEU A 183 -10.09 25.43 -12.89
CA LEU A 183 -9.84 26.71 -12.20
C LEU A 183 -9.31 27.78 -13.15
N LEU A 184 -8.49 27.38 -14.13
CA LEU A 184 -7.95 28.27 -15.17
C LEU A 184 -9.05 28.75 -16.12
N VAL A 185 -9.98 27.87 -16.53
CA VAL A 185 -11.16 28.23 -17.33
C VAL A 185 -12.11 29.16 -16.57
N TYR A 186 -12.34 28.90 -15.28
CA TYR A 186 -13.16 29.76 -14.43
C TYR A 186 -12.56 31.17 -14.27
N ASN A 187 -11.22 31.28 -14.27
CA ASN A 187 -10.49 32.55 -14.25
C ASN A 187 -10.59 33.30 -15.59
N LEU A 188 -10.41 32.60 -16.72
CA LEU A 188 -10.54 33.18 -18.07
C LEU A 188 -11.96 33.71 -18.37
N MET A 189 -12.98 33.18 -17.71
CA MET A 189 -14.36 33.66 -17.80
C MET A 189 -14.63 34.94 -16.98
N GLY A 190 -13.64 35.49 -16.27
CA GLY A 190 -13.75 36.81 -15.62
C GLY A 190 -14.60 36.86 -14.34
N ILE A 191 -14.90 35.70 -13.74
CA ILE A 191 -15.85 35.58 -12.62
C ILE A 191 -15.24 36.04 -11.27
N SER A 192 -13.91 36.17 -11.18
CA SER A 192 -13.23 36.58 -9.93
C SER A 192 -12.57 37.95 -10.01
N ARG A 193 -12.93 38.85 -9.09
CA ARG A 193 -12.37 40.21 -8.93
C ARG A 193 -10.94 40.24 -8.34
N ASN A 194 -10.38 39.10 -7.96
CA ASN A 194 -9.15 39.01 -7.15
C ASN A 194 -8.14 38.04 -7.77
N THR A 195 -7.57 38.43 -8.91
CA THR A 195 -6.65 37.66 -9.75
C THR A 195 -5.38 37.23 -9.03
N GLU A 196 -4.83 38.05 -8.11
CA GLU A 196 -3.57 37.75 -7.41
C GLU A 196 -3.68 36.60 -6.40
N ALA A 197 -4.75 36.58 -5.59
CA ALA A 197 -4.99 35.50 -4.63
C ALA A 197 -5.18 34.14 -5.31
N ILE A 198 -5.76 34.17 -6.52
CA ILE A 198 -6.00 32.97 -7.32
C ILE A 198 -4.73 32.49 -8.02
N VAL A 199 -3.87 33.41 -8.49
CA VAL A 199 -2.54 33.04 -9.00
C VAL A 199 -1.68 32.41 -7.90
N GLN A 200 -1.71 32.93 -6.68
CA GLN A 200 -1.02 32.32 -5.54
C GLN A 200 -1.58 30.93 -5.21
N LEU A 201 -2.91 30.77 -5.19
CA LEU A 201 -3.56 29.46 -5.03
C LEU A 201 -3.14 28.47 -6.12
N ASN A 202 -3.05 28.91 -7.37
CA ASN A 202 -2.59 28.10 -8.50
C ASN A 202 -1.13 27.65 -8.33
N ILE A 203 -0.25 28.54 -7.84
CA ILE A 203 1.15 28.18 -7.53
C ILE A 203 1.18 27.14 -6.41
N TYR A 204 0.38 27.28 -5.35
CA TYR A 204 0.32 26.30 -4.27
C TYR A 204 -0.19 24.94 -4.75
N ILE A 205 -1.20 24.91 -5.63
CA ILE A 205 -1.70 23.68 -6.22
C ILE A 205 -0.64 23.02 -7.10
N VAL A 206 0.04 23.77 -7.97
CA VAL A 206 1.12 23.23 -8.83
C VAL A 206 2.27 22.68 -7.99
N VAL A 207 2.71 23.39 -6.95
CA VAL A 207 3.74 22.92 -6.03
C VAL A 207 3.29 21.66 -5.30
N LEU A 208 2.04 21.61 -4.86
CA LEU A 208 1.47 20.45 -4.19
C LEU A 208 1.40 19.24 -5.15
N VAL A 209 1.05 19.45 -6.41
CA VAL A 209 1.09 18.43 -7.47
C VAL A 209 2.50 17.90 -7.68
N MET A 210 3.51 18.77 -7.73
CA MET A 210 4.91 18.34 -7.87
C MET A 210 5.38 17.55 -6.65
N VAL A 211 5.00 17.95 -5.43
CA VAL A 211 5.30 17.21 -4.19
C VAL A 211 4.63 15.84 -4.19
N VAL A 212 3.39 15.78 -4.66
CA VAL A 212 2.64 14.53 -4.82
C VAL A 212 3.31 13.60 -5.84
N LEU A 213 3.67 14.12 -7.01
CA LEU A 213 4.33 13.37 -8.08
C LEU A 213 5.69 12.82 -7.62
N SER A 214 6.51 13.68 -7.01
CA SER A 214 7.84 13.31 -6.51
C SER A 214 7.76 12.33 -5.33
N GLY A 215 6.81 12.52 -4.42
CA GLY A 215 6.57 11.62 -3.30
C GLY A 215 6.11 10.23 -3.74
N GLY A 216 5.19 10.17 -4.71
CA GLY A 216 4.74 8.94 -5.34
C GLY A 216 5.90 8.18 -5.98
N PHE A 217 6.66 8.87 -6.84
CA PHE A 217 7.86 8.30 -7.46
C PHE A 217 8.87 7.75 -6.44
N PHE A 218 9.06 8.44 -5.32
CA PHE A 218 9.95 7.99 -4.25
C PHE A 218 9.42 6.73 -3.53
N VAL A 219 8.13 6.71 -3.21
CA VAL A 219 7.46 5.56 -2.58
C VAL A 219 7.49 4.34 -3.49
N ARG A 220 7.20 4.53 -4.78
CA ARG A 220 7.29 3.50 -5.82
C ARG A 220 8.69 2.93 -5.91
N ASN A 221 9.71 3.79 -6.05
CA ASN A 221 11.11 3.37 -6.10
C ASN A 221 11.52 2.58 -4.86
N ARG A 222 11.05 2.97 -3.67
CA ARG A 222 11.33 2.24 -2.43
C ARG A 222 10.68 0.86 -2.44
N ARG A 223 9.43 0.75 -2.89
CA ARG A 223 8.70 -0.52 -2.99
C ARG A 223 9.30 -1.45 -4.03
N GLU A 224 9.71 -0.92 -5.19
CA GLU A 224 10.43 -1.68 -6.22
C GLU A 224 11.75 -2.19 -5.66
N LYS A 225 12.54 -1.35 -4.97
CA LYS A 225 13.77 -1.78 -4.29
C LYS A 225 13.53 -2.88 -3.25
N GLU A 226 12.48 -2.77 -2.43
CA GLU A 226 12.13 -3.81 -1.45
C GLU A 226 11.68 -5.11 -2.12
N THR A 227 10.92 -5.03 -3.21
CA THR A 227 10.48 -6.20 -3.99
C THR A 227 11.67 -6.89 -4.63
N MET A 228 12.58 -6.13 -5.24
CA MET A 228 13.81 -6.66 -5.81
C MET A 228 14.68 -7.30 -4.75
N ARG A 229 14.85 -6.68 -3.58
CA ARG A 229 15.59 -7.28 -2.45
C ARG A 229 15.01 -8.64 -2.03
N LYS A 230 13.69 -8.76 -1.89
CA LYS A 230 13.04 -10.03 -1.57
C LYS A 230 13.23 -11.09 -2.65
N LYS A 231 13.10 -10.70 -3.93
CA LYS A 231 13.39 -11.62 -5.06
C LYS A 231 14.85 -12.09 -5.01
N THR A 232 15.81 -11.20 -4.76
CA THR A 232 17.23 -11.56 -4.60
C THR A 232 17.46 -12.49 -3.42
N GLU A 233 16.81 -12.26 -2.27
CA GLU A 233 16.93 -13.11 -1.08
C GLU A 233 16.36 -14.52 -1.34
N LEU A 234 15.23 -14.62 -2.04
CA LEU A 234 14.65 -15.90 -2.45
C LEU A 234 15.60 -16.68 -3.37
N ILE A 235 16.14 -16.01 -4.41
CA ILE A 235 17.12 -16.62 -5.34
C ILE A 235 18.38 -17.08 -4.59
N LEU A 236 18.85 -16.28 -3.62
CA LEU A 236 20.01 -16.65 -2.81
C LEU A 236 19.73 -17.90 -1.97
N ASN A 237 18.55 -18.02 -1.38
CA ASN A 237 18.15 -19.18 -0.59
C ASN A 237 17.97 -20.42 -1.46
N GLU A 238 17.37 -20.28 -2.65
CA GLU A 238 17.25 -21.36 -3.63
C GLU A 238 18.64 -21.87 -4.07
N ASN A 239 19.57 -20.98 -4.40
CA ASN A 239 20.94 -21.34 -4.73
C ASN A 239 21.68 -22.05 -3.57
N LYS A 240 21.42 -21.64 -2.32
CA LYS A 240 21.99 -22.34 -1.15
C LYS A 240 21.47 -23.76 -1.02
N MET A 241 20.17 -23.99 -1.25
CA MET A 241 19.60 -25.34 -1.23
C MET A 241 20.18 -26.21 -2.34
N ILE A 242 20.29 -25.68 -3.57
CA ILE A 242 20.89 -26.40 -4.70
C ILE A 242 22.35 -26.77 -4.41
N ASN A 243 23.15 -25.83 -3.88
CA ASN A 243 24.54 -26.10 -3.52
C ASN A 243 24.67 -27.14 -2.41
N ALA A 244 23.77 -27.13 -1.41
CA ALA A 244 23.76 -28.14 -0.36
C ALA A 244 23.50 -29.55 -0.92
N HIS A 245 22.51 -29.68 -1.81
CA HIS A 245 22.25 -30.94 -2.50
C HIS A 245 23.42 -31.41 -3.37
N TYR A 246 24.05 -30.49 -4.11
CA TYR A 246 25.22 -30.82 -4.90
C TYR A 246 26.39 -31.36 -4.04
N MET A 247 26.63 -30.77 -2.87
CA MET A 247 27.66 -31.23 -1.94
C MET A 247 27.32 -32.61 -1.36
N GLU A 248 26.05 -32.88 -1.08
CA GLU A 248 25.58 -34.19 -0.66
C GLU A 248 25.84 -35.25 -1.74
N ASP A 249 25.49 -34.96 -2.99
CA ASP A 249 25.74 -35.83 -4.14
C ASP A 249 27.24 -36.12 -4.31
N VAL A 250 28.10 -35.09 -4.24
CA VAL A 250 29.56 -35.26 -4.32
C VAL A 250 30.06 -36.23 -3.24
N SER A 251 29.60 -36.05 -2.00
CA SER A 251 30.00 -36.94 -0.89
C SER A 251 29.56 -38.39 -1.11
N LEU A 252 28.40 -38.59 -1.74
CA LEU A 252 27.84 -39.90 -2.05
C LEU A 252 28.60 -40.56 -3.20
N TYR A 253 28.99 -39.78 -4.21
CA TYR A 253 29.88 -40.22 -5.30
C TYR A 253 31.27 -40.61 -4.79
N GLU A 254 31.85 -39.87 -3.85
CA GLU A 254 33.12 -40.21 -3.20
C GLU A 254 33.04 -41.54 -2.45
N LYS A 255 32.01 -41.72 -1.61
CA LYS A 255 31.77 -43.01 -0.92
C LYS A 255 31.59 -44.18 -1.90
N MET A 256 30.86 -43.96 -3.01
CA MET A 256 30.74 -44.98 -4.05
C MET A 256 32.08 -45.28 -4.73
N ARG A 257 32.95 -44.28 -4.88
CA ARG A 257 34.28 -44.47 -5.45
C ARG A 257 35.18 -45.28 -4.52
N GLU A 258 35.16 -44.99 -3.22
CA GLU A 258 35.86 -45.77 -2.19
C GLU A 258 35.37 -47.22 -2.17
N ASN A 259 34.05 -47.43 -2.09
CA ASN A 259 33.47 -48.78 -2.13
C ASN A 259 33.87 -49.55 -3.40
N ARG A 260 33.92 -48.89 -4.57
CA ARG A 260 34.38 -49.53 -5.81
C ARG A 260 35.85 -49.90 -5.76
N HIS A 261 36.68 -49.07 -5.13
CA HIS A 261 38.10 -49.33 -4.95
C HIS A 261 38.31 -50.56 -4.04
N ASP A 262 37.58 -50.62 -2.92
CA ASP A 262 37.68 -51.72 -1.96
C ASP A 262 37.20 -53.04 -2.58
N VAL A 263 36.07 -53.02 -3.28
CA VAL A 263 35.57 -54.19 -4.02
C VAL A 263 36.58 -54.68 -5.07
N LYS A 264 37.26 -53.75 -5.76
CA LYS A 264 38.30 -54.10 -6.72
C LYS A 264 39.49 -54.77 -6.01
N HIS A 265 39.93 -54.22 -4.88
CA HIS A 265 40.99 -54.81 -4.06
C HIS A 265 40.64 -56.21 -3.57
N HIS A 266 39.44 -56.40 -3.01
CA HIS A 266 38.97 -57.71 -2.56
C HIS A 266 38.96 -58.71 -3.71
N LYS A 267 38.49 -58.31 -4.90
CA LYS A 267 38.47 -59.17 -6.08
C LYS A 267 39.88 -59.55 -6.54
N GLU A 268 40.82 -58.62 -6.54
CA GLU A 268 42.21 -58.88 -6.93
C GLU A 268 42.91 -59.81 -5.93
N TYR A 269 42.70 -59.61 -4.63
CA TYR A 269 43.25 -60.47 -3.59
C TYR A 269 42.66 -61.90 -3.64
N LEU A 270 41.36 -62.03 -3.85
CA LEU A 270 40.73 -63.35 -4.05
C LEU A 270 41.28 -64.07 -5.29
N ARG A 271 41.49 -63.35 -6.40
CA ARG A 271 42.13 -63.92 -7.60
C ARG A 271 43.58 -64.34 -7.35
N TYR A 272 44.31 -63.61 -6.53
CA TYR A 272 45.66 -63.98 -6.12
C TYR A 272 45.65 -65.28 -5.30
N LEU A 273 44.78 -65.38 -4.29
CA LEU A 273 44.65 -66.60 -3.47
C LEU A 273 44.19 -67.82 -4.29
N GLU A 274 43.29 -67.62 -5.25
CA GLU A 274 42.87 -68.65 -6.21
C GLU A 274 44.06 -69.15 -7.05
N LYS A 275 44.87 -68.23 -7.58
CA LYS A 275 46.05 -68.56 -8.41
C LYS A 275 47.13 -69.32 -7.63
N GLU A 276 47.33 -68.98 -6.36
CA GLU A 276 48.28 -69.63 -5.46
C GLU A 276 47.70 -70.91 -4.79
N GLN A 277 46.47 -71.31 -5.11
CA GLN A 277 45.76 -72.47 -4.55
C GLN A 277 45.62 -72.45 -3.01
N LYS A 278 45.57 -71.25 -2.41
CA LYS A 278 45.46 -71.03 -0.95
C LYS A 278 44.00 -70.98 -0.48
N TYR A 279 43.29 -72.10 -0.61
CA TYR A 279 41.83 -72.14 -0.41
C TYR A 279 41.40 -71.92 1.05
N GLU A 280 42.18 -72.36 2.03
CA GLU A 280 41.86 -72.12 3.46
C GLU A 280 41.97 -70.63 3.83
N GLU A 281 43.01 -69.94 3.36
CA GLU A 281 43.18 -68.48 3.53
C GLU A 281 42.05 -67.71 2.83
N MET A 282 41.60 -68.19 1.68
CA MET A 282 40.47 -67.61 0.94
C MET A 282 39.15 -67.69 1.71
N ILE A 283 38.85 -68.85 2.31
CA ILE A 283 37.65 -69.05 3.13
C ILE A 283 37.68 -68.14 4.36
N GLN A 284 38.85 -68.02 5.01
CA GLN A 284 39.03 -67.15 6.17
C GLN A 284 38.82 -65.67 5.81
N TYR A 285 39.37 -65.22 4.69
CA TYR A 285 39.23 -63.85 4.21
C TYR A 285 37.78 -63.48 3.80
N ILE A 286 37.07 -64.40 3.12
CA ILE A 286 35.65 -64.20 2.81
C ILE A 286 34.82 -64.11 4.09
N GLY A 287 35.12 -64.92 5.10
CA GLY A 287 34.49 -64.83 6.43
C GLY A 287 34.72 -63.48 7.12
N GLN A 288 35.89 -62.87 6.96
CA GLN A 288 36.21 -61.54 7.49
C GLN A 288 35.43 -60.42 6.76
N ILE A 289 35.31 -60.51 5.43
CA ILE A 289 34.50 -59.54 4.65
C ILE A 289 33.02 -59.61 5.06
N LEU A 290 32.46 -60.82 5.19
CA LEU A 290 31.04 -61.02 5.49
C LEU A 290 30.64 -60.65 6.92
N SER A 291 31.59 -60.67 7.86
CA SER A 291 31.33 -60.30 9.26
C SER A 291 31.42 -58.79 9.53
N GLY A 292 31.65 -57.97 8.50
CA GLY A 292 31.72 -56.50 8.61
C GLY A 292 32.96 -56.00 9.37
N GLY A 293 33.94 -56.88 9.59
CA GLY A 293 35.08 -56.65 10.46
C GLY A 293 36.35 -56.28 9.70
N MET A 294 36.38 -55.12 9.07
CA MET A 294 37.65 -54.42 8.82
C MET A 294 37.47 -52.94 9.12
N LYS A 295 37.85 -52.56 10.34
CA LYS A 295 38.24 -51.19 10.65
C LYS A 295 39.55 -50.92 9.91
N ASN A 296 39.57 -49.80 9.19
CA ASN A 296 40.72 -49.06 8.67
C ASN A 296 42.08 -49.50 9.23
N GLU A 297 42.95 -49.99 8.34
CA GLU A 297 44.41 -49.77 8.38
C GLU A 297 44.85 -49.25 7.02
#